data_AF-A0A6I6N0J1-F1
#
_entry.id   AF-A0A6I6N0J1-F1
#
_cell.length_a   1.000
_cell.length_b   1.000
_cell.length_c   1.000
_cell.angle_alpha   90.00
_cell.angle_beta   90.00
_cell.angle_gamma   90.00
#
_symmetry.space_group_name_H-M   'P 1'
#
loop_
_entity.id
_entity.type
_entity.pdbx_description
1 polymer ?
#
loop_
_entity_poly.entity_id
_entity_poly.type
_entity_poly.pdbx_seq_one_letter_code
_entity_poly.pdbx_strand_id
1 'polypeptide(L)'
;METSQSNEPCTPPSPSPDEGDDEDAAGCDLVTVPARQGLEAVDILRRGSGESVGPVLHDDGCDTLGFLVPAGTAACWDVPGSTCTGTDGRGMRLNPEPPVEGSDWLLPPGEADLATDPVVLRKALGEAARLIEAADSRR
;
A
#
# COMPACT_ATOMS: atom_id res chain seq x y z
N MET A 1 -52.52 50.42 -19.04
CA MET A 1 -51.80 50.46 -17.76
C MET A 1 -52.13 49.12 -17.09
N GLU A 2 -51.27 48.13 -16.92
CA GLU A 2 -49.82 47.98 -17.09
C GLU A 2 -49.52 46.54 -17.54
N THR A 3 -48.47 46.40 -18.33
CA THR A 3 -47.76 45.16 -18.62
C THR A 3 -46.62 45.00 -17.61
N SER A 4 -46.55 43.89 -16.87
CA SER A 4 -45.37 43.46 -16.10
C SER A 4 -45.48 41.93 -15.93
N GLN A 5 -44.86 41.11 -16.77
CA GLN A 5 -43.44 40.75 -16.87
C GLN A 5 -42.90 40.08 -15.58
N SER A 6 -42.64 38.77 -15.73
CA SER A 6 -41.53 37.96 -15.25
C SER A 6 -40.93 38.23 -13.87
N ASN A 7 -40.75 37.17 -13.07
CA ASN A 7 -39.45 36.48 -12.99
C ASN A 7 -39.58 35.35 -11.97
N GLU A 8 -39.77 34.12 -12.44
CA GLU A 8 -39.48 32.94 -11.63
C GLU A 8 -37.98 33.02 -11.32
N PRO A 9 -37.56 33.04 -10.04
CA PRO A 9 -36.15 32.93 -9.74
C PRO A 9 -35.72 31.55 -10.22
N CYS A 10 -34.94 31.52 -11.32
CA CYS A 10 -34.02 30.44 -11.59
C CYS A 10 -33.13 30.33 -10.35
N THR A 11 -33.47 29.42 -9.44
CA THR A 11 -32.49 28.90 -8.51
C THR A 11 -31.42 28.27 -9.39
N PRO A 12 -30.18 28.79 -9.41
CA PRO A 12 -29.10 28.09 -10.10
C PRO A 12 -29.05 26.67 -9.51
N PRO A 13 -28.77 25.61 -10.30
CA PRO A 13 -28.34 24.38 -9.68
C PRO A 13 -27.12 24.76 -8.84
N SER A 14 -27.26 24.68 -7.52
CA SER A 14 -26.13 24.76 -6.61
C SER A 14 -25.08 23.79 -7.18
N PRO A 15 -23.83 24.23 -7.45
CA PRO A 15 -22.78 23.26 -7.68
C PRO A 15 -22.78 22.37 -6.44
N SER A 16 -22.94 21.07 -6.67
CA SER A 16 -22.84 20.04 -5.65
C SER A 16 -21.65 20.39 -4.74
N PRO A 17 -21.84 20.55 -3.43
CA PRO A 17 -20.69 20.51 -2.56
C PRO A 17 -20.16 19.09 -2.63
N ASP A 18 -18.84 18.99 -2.52
CA ASP A 18 -18.08 17.75 -2.36
C ASP A 18 -17.58 17.06 -3.64
N GLU A 19 -16.88 17.83 -4.49
CA GLU A 19 -15.53 17.43 -4.94
C GLU A 19 -14.54 17.60 -3.77
N GLY A 20 -14.90 17.07 -2.60
CA GLY A 20 -14.05 17.03 -1.43
C GLY A 20 -13.14 15.83 -1.56
N ASP A 21 -11.84 16.09 -1.62
CA ASP A 21 -10.82 15.28 -0.96
C ASP A 21 -11.22 13.81 -0.67
N ASP A 22 -11.06 12.93 -1.65
CA ASP A 22 -10.56 11.57 -1.36
C ASP A 22 -9.03 11.61 -1.08
N GLU A 23 -8.52 12.76 -0.61
CA GLU A 23 -7.11 12.94 -0.21
C GLU A 23 -6.83 12.32 1.19
N ASP A 24 -7.86 11.78 1.86
CA ASP A 24 -7.75 11.04 3.12
C ASP A 24 -7.88 9.51 2.95
N ALA A 25 -8.13 9.00 1.75
CA ALA A 25 -7.79 7.62 1.43
C ALA A 25 -6.33 7.62 0.96
N ALA A 26 -5.39 7.80 1.90
CA ALA A 26 -3.97 7.70 1.62
C ALA A 26 -3.69 6.37 0.90
N GLY A 27 -3.63 6.43 -0.44
CA GLY A 27 -3.50 5.23 -1.24
C GLY A 27 -2.24 4.51 -0.80
N CYS A 28 -2.34 3.21 -0.57
CA CYS A 28 -1.16 2.40 -0.31
C CYS A 28 -0.80 1.67 -1.60
N ASP A 29 0.48 1.69 -1.96
CA ASP A 29 1.01 0.80 -2.97
C ASP A 29 1.37 -0.54 -2.31
N LEU A 30 1.36 -1.62 -3.09
CA LEU A 30 1.66 -2.98 -2.62
C LEU A 30 2.97 -3.46 -3.23
N VAL A 31 3.95 -3.79 -2.39
CA VAL A 31 5.21 -4.41 -2.81
C VAL A 31 5.13 -5.92 -2.58
N THR A 32 5.08 -6.69 -3.66
CA THR A 32 5.06 -8.16 -3.65
C THR A 32 6.47 -8.72 -3.85
N VAL A 33 6.86 -9.68 -3.02
CA VAL A 33 8.17 -10.37 -3.05
C VAL A 33 8.01 -11.87 -2.78
N PRO A 34 8.98 -12.72 -3.16
CA PRO A 34 9.01 -14.12 -2.76
C PRO A 34 8.99 -14.27 -1.23
N ALA A 35 8.22 -15.22 -0.70
CA ALA A 35 8.02 -15.41 0.74
C ALA A 35 9.34 -15.56 1.50
N ARG A 36 10.31 -16.29 0.95
CA ARG A 36 11.66 -16.42 1.55
C ARG A 36 12.35 -15.07 1.74
N GLN A 37 12.29 -14.19 0.75
CA GLN A 37 12.92 -12.87 0.82
C GLN A 37 12.11 -11.92 1.72
N GLY A 38 10.78 -11.98 1.62
CA GLY A 38 9.90 -11.16 2.44
C GLY A 38 10.00 -11.50 3.93
N LEU A 39 10.05 -12.79 4.31
CA LEU A 39 10.15 -13.20 5.71
C LEU A 39 11.47 -12.74 6.34
N GLU A 40 12.58 -12.90 5.61
CA GLU A 40 13.87 -12.36 6.04
C GLU A 40 13.82 -10.83 6.16
N ALA A 41 13.17 -10.14 5.23
CA ALA A 41 13.00 -8.69 5.32
C ALA A 41 12.15 -8.27 6.52
N VAL A 42 11.04 -8.94 6.82
CA VAL A 42 10.22 -8.71 8.03
C VAL A 42 11.08 -8.89 9.28
N ASP A 43 11.88 -9.95 9.33
CA ASP A 43 12.70 -10.26 10.48
C ASP A 43 13.84 -9.23 10.67
N ILE A 44 14.45 -8.76 9.58
CA ILE A 44 15.41 -7.65 9.60
C ILE A 44 14.75 -6.36 10.07
N LEU A 45 13.56 -6.02 9.57
CA LEU A 45 12.81 -4.84 9.99
C LEU A 45 12.49 -4.88 11.49
N ARG A 46 12.00 -6.04 11.98
CA ARG A 46 11.71 -6.27 13.40
C ARG A 46 12.95 -6.18 14.29
N ARG A 47 14.14 -6.53 13.77
CA ARG A 47 15.41 -6.47 14.52
C ARG A 47 16.10 -5.11 14.44
N GLY A 48 15.98 -4.41 13.32
CA GLY A 48 16.96 -3.41 12.87
C GLY A 48 16.55 -1.96 13.05
N SER A 49 15.28 -1.64 13.23
CA SER A 49 14.83 -0.25 13.36
C SER A 49 13.54 -0.26 14.17
N GLY A 50 13.44 0.57 15.21
CA GLY A 50 12.21 0.70 16.02
C GLY A 50 11.02 1.28 15.25
N GLU A 51 11.07 1.26 13.91
CA GLU A 51 9.98 1.57 13.01
C GLU A 51 9.04 0.37 12.91
N SER A 52 7.75 0.64 13.08
CA SER A 52 6.69 -0.34 12.96
C SER A 52 6.70 -0.93 11.56
N VAL A 53 6.78 -2.26 11.46
CA VAL A 53 6.47 -2.96 10.21
C VAL A 53 5.00 -2.73 9.92
N GLY A 54 4.70 -2.20 8.74
CA GLY A 54 3.32 -1.98 8.30
C GLY A 54 2.58 -3.29 8.04
N PRO A 55 1.34 -3.21 7.55
CA PRO A 55 0.55 -4.40 7.25
C PRO A 55 1.25 -5.26 6.19
N VAL A 56 1.25 -6.58 6.41
CA VAL A 56 1.87 -7.56 5.50
C VAL A 56 0.88 -8.66 5.17
N LEU A 57 0.62 -8.82 3.87
CA LEU A 57 -0.14 -9.92 3.29
C LEU A 57 0.79 -11.09 2.99
N HIS A 58 0.34 -12.30 3.24
CA HIS A 58 0.95 -13.53 2.78
C HIS A 58 0.02 -14.20 1.78
N ASP A 59 0.52 -14.44 0.58
CA ASP A 59 -0.17 -15.21 -0.43
C ASP A 59 0.39 -16.63 -0.45
N ASP A 60 -0.33 -17.54 0.20
CA ASP A 60 0.03 -18.96 0.28
C ASP A 60 -0.06 -19.66 -1.09
N GLY A 61 -0.84 -19.11 -2.04
CA GLY A 61 -1.00 -19.68 -3.39
C GLY A 61 0.23 -19.51 -4.29
N CYS A 62 0.93 -18.38 -4.16
CA CYS A 62 2.11 -18.04 -4.96
C CYS A 62 3.42 -18.03 -4.15
N ASP A 63 3.37 -18.37 -2.86
CA ASP A 63 4.50 -18.22 -1.92
C ASP A 63 5.08 -16.80 -1.97
N THR A 64 4.23 -15.77 -1.83
CA THR A 64 4.67 -14.37 -1.86
C THR A 64 4.21 -13.59 -0.64
N LEU A 65 4.94 -12.54 -0.30
CA LEU A 65 4.57 -11.57 0.72
C LEU A 65 4.32 -10.20 0.08
N GLY A 66 3.25 -9.54 0.49
CA GLY A 66 2.84 -8.20 0.08
C GLY A 66 3.00 -7.21 1.21
N PHE A 67 3.86 -6.21 1.04
CA PHE A 67 4.07 -5.13 2.00
C PHE A 67 3.33 -3.88 1.54
N LEU A 68 2.58 -3.27 2.45
CA LEU A 68 1.98 -1.98 2.17
C LEU A 68 2.98 -0.85 2.39
N VAL A 69 3.06 0.05 1.41
CA VAL A 69 3.92 1.23 1.40
C VAL A 69 3.10 2.45 0.97
N PRO A 70 3.53 3.68 1.30
CA PRO A 70 2.84 4.90 0.87
C PRO A 70 2.69 4.96 -0.65
N ALA A 71 1.56 5.51 -1.14
CA ALA A 71 1.34 5.75 -2.57
C ALA A 71 2.46 6.55 -3.23
N GLY A 72 2.67 6.26 -4.52
CA GLY A 72 3.73 6.85 -5.32
C GLY A 72 5.07 6.11 -5.18
N THR A 73 5.16 5.12 -4.28
CA THR A 73 6.32 4.24 -4.18
C THR A 73 6.50 3.42 -5.45
N ALA A 74 5.41 2.94 -6.05
CA ALA A 74 5.44 2.11 -7.25
C ALA A 74 6.16 2.80 -8.43
N ALA A 75 6.03 4.11 -8.56
CA ALA A 75 6.67 4.88 -9.62
C ALA A 75 8.20 4.94 -9.52
N CYS A 76 8.75 4.78 -8.31
CA CYS A 76 10.19 4.84 -8.04
C CYS A 76 10.74 3.52 -7.46
N TRP A 77 10.00 2.42 -7.63
CA TRP A 77 10.40 1.13 -7.09
C TRP A 77 11.35 0.40 -8.03
N ASP A 78 12.60 0.26 -7.60
CA ASP A 78 13.67 -0.40 -8.35
C ASP A 78 14.43 -1.36 -7.44
N VAL A 79 13.75 -2.42 -7.00
CA VAL A 79 14.39 -3.51 -6.23
C VAL A 79 14.24 -4.83 -6.98
N PRO A 80 15.35 -5.54 -7.26
CA PRO A 80 15.30 -6.79 -8.00
C PRO A 80 14.60 -7.89 -7.20
N GLY A 81 13.81 -8.71 -7.90
CA GLY A 81 13.03 -9.78 -7.27
C GLY A 81 11.78 -9.30 -6.53
N SER A 82 11.41 -8.03 -6.69
CA SER A 82 10.20 -7.45 -6.11
C SER A 82 9.39 -6.70 -7.14
N THR A 83 8.07 -6.72 -6.98
CA THR A 83 7.12 -6.05 -7.87
C THR A 83 6.31 -5.08 -7.03
N CYS A 84 6.36 -3.79 -7.34
CA CYS A 84 5.48 -2.82 -6.69
C CYS A 84 4.28 -2.53 -7.60
N THR A 85 3.10 -2.87 -7.11
CA THR A 85 1.81 -2.59 -7.74
C THR A 85 1.26 -1.32 -7.12
N GLY A 86 1.23 -0.25 -7.91
CA GLY A 86 0.59 0.99 -7.48
C GLY A 86 -0.92 0.81 -7.40
N THR A 87 -1.56 1.45 -6.43
CA THR A 87 -3.02 1.64 -6.50
C THR A 87 -3.26 3.01 -7.11
N ASP A 88 -3.61 3.09 -8.41
CA ASP A 88 -3.76 4.32 -9.22
C ASP A 88 -4.71 5.39 -8.62
N GLY A 89 -4.36 5.98 -7.48
CA GLY A 89 -5.22 6.85 -6.68
C GLY A 89 -6.49 6.19 -6.14
N ARG A 90 -6.69 4.88 -6.37
CA ARG A 90 -7.91 4.18 -5.94
C ARG A 90 -7.86 3.64 -4.52
N GLY A 91 -6.70 3.71 -3.87
CA GLY A 91 -6.43 3.26 -2.52
C GLY A 91 -6.78 1.79 -2.25
N MET A 92 -5.80 1.00 -1.80
CA MET A 92 -6.17 -0.26 -1.14
C MET A 92 -6.87 0.09 0.17
N ARG A 93 -8.20 -0.01 0.22
CA ARG A 93 -8.93 0.16 1.48
C ARG A 93 -8.56 -1.03 2.35
N LEU A 94 -7.82 -0.77 3.43
CA LEU A 94 -7.38 -1.76 4.40
C LEU A 94 -8.59 -2.29 5.18
N ASN A 95 -9.33 -3.19 4.56
CA ASN A 95 -10.29 -4.00 5.29
C ASN A 95 -9.52 -5.03 6.13
N PRO A 96 -10.00 -5.38 7.34
CA PRO A 96 -9.40 -6.44 8.16
C PRO A 96 -9.48 -7.81 7.48
N GLU A 97 -10.37 -7.96 6.49
CA GLU A 97 -10.40 -9.11 5.59
C GLU A 97 -9.41 -8.88 4.44
N PRO A 98 -8.54 -9.85 4.13
CA PRO A 98 -7.55 -9.71 3.07
C PRO A 98 -8.27 -9.47 1.74
N PRO A 99 -7.83 -8.49 0.93
CA PRO A 99 -8.53 -8.08 -0.29
C PRO A 99 -8.48 -9.13 -1.42
N VAL A 100 -7.75 -10.23 -1.23
CA VAL A 100 -7.51 -11.27 -2.24
C VAL A 100 -7.91 -12.64 -1.68
N GLU A 101 -8.74 -13.38 -2.41
CA GLU A 101 -9.09 -14.77 -2.05
C GLU A 101 -7.83 -15.65 -2.05
N GLY A 102 -7.47 -16.20 -0.89
CA GLY A 102 -6.31 -17.09 -0.73
C GLY A 102 -5.05 -16.42 -0.15
N SER A 103 -5.10 -15.12 0.13
CA SER A 103 -4.07 -14.44 0.93
C SER A 103 -4.54 -14.27 2.38
N ASP A 104 -3.62 -14.35 3.34
CA ASP A 104 -3.86 -14.15 4.77
C ASP A 104 -2.99 -12.98 5.30
N TRP A 105 -3.40 -12.36 6.41
CA TRP A 105 -2.62 -11.29 7.02
C TRP A 105 -1.51 -11.88 7.90
N LEU A 106 -0.26 -11.83 7.44
CA LEU A 106 0.89 -12.10 8.30
C LEU A 106 1.01 -11.03 9.40
N LEU A 107 0.74 -9.78 9.03
CA LEU A 107 0.60 -8.65 9.94
C LEU A 107 -0.67 -7.87 9.56
N PRO A 108 -1.75 -7.98 10.35
CA PRO A 108 -2.98 -7.27 10.05
C PRO A 108 -2.80 -5.76 10.25
N PRO A 109 -3.57 -4.92 9.54
CA PRO A 109 -3.61 -3.49 9.80
C PRO A 109 -4.10 -3.23 11.23
N GLY A 110 -3.30 -2.50 12.01
CA GLY A 110 -3.66 -2.06 13.36
C GLY A 110 -4.20 -0.63 13.36
N GLU A 111 -4.62 -0.13 14.53
CA GLU A 111 -5.17 1.25 14.69
C GLU A 111 -4.17 2.37 14.33
N ALA A 112 -2.88 2.07 14.22
CA ALA A 112 -1.83 3.01 13.85
C ALA A 112 -1.29 2.69 12.45
N ASP A 113 -2.15 2.82 11.46
CA ASP A 113 -1.97 2.53 10.03
C ASP A 113 -0.79 3.32 9.40
N LEU A 114 0.43 2.94 9.76
CA LEU A 114 1.66 3.46 9.18
C LEU A 114 2.10 2.42 8.15
N ALA A 115 1.86 2.74 6.88
CA ALA A 115 2.47 2.01 5.77
C ALA A 115 3.99 1.89 6.00
N THR A 116 4.56 0.75 5.59
CA THR A 116 5.99 0.49 5.78
C THR A 116 6.78 1.54 5.01
N ASP A 117 7.78 2.17 5.65
CA ASP A 117 8.63 3.13 4.96
C ASP A 117 9.35 2.44 3.77
N PRO A 118 9.22 2.97 2.54
CA PRO A 118 9.74 2.30 1.36
C PRO A 118 11.27 2.35 1.30
N VAL A 119 11.94 3.30 1.95
CA VAL A 119 13.41 3.34 2.03
C VAL A 119 13.90 2.19 2.92
N VAL A 120 13.28 2.01 4.09
CA VAL A 120 13.63 0.93 5.01
C VAL A 120 13.31 -0.43 4.40
N LEU A 121 12.15 -0.59 3.75
CA LEU A 121 11.78 -1.83 3.07
C LEU A 121 12.79 -2.20 1.97
N ARG A 122 13.22 -1.25 1.13
CA ARG A 122 14.25 -1.51 0.11
C ARG A 122 15.57 -1.99 0.71
N LYS A 123 15.99 -1.38 1.81
CA LYS A 123 17.21 -1.77 2.52
C LYS A 123 17.09 -3.19 3.07
N ALA A 124 15.98 -3.51 3.72
CA ALA A 124 15.72 -4.84 4.28
C ALA A 124 15.66 -5.92 3.18
N LEU A 125 14.98 -5.65 2.06
CA LEU A 125 14.91 -6.56 0.92
C LEU A 125 16.28 -6.80 0.27
N GLY A 126 17.10 -5.76 0.15
CA GLY A 126 18.46 -5.87 -0.37
C GLY A 126 19.38 -6.67 0.55
N GLU A 127 19.22 -6.54 1.87
CA GLU A 127 19.95 -7.33 2.86
C GLU A 127 19.48 -8.80 2.87
N ALA A 128 18.17 -9.03 2.83
CA ALA A 128 17.57 -10.37 2.69
C ALA A 128 18.08 -11.10 1.44
N ALA A 129 18.13 -10.41 0.29
CA ALA A 129 18.67 -10.99 -0.94
C ALA A 129 20.13 -11.43 -0.77
N ARG A 130 20.98 -10.60 -0.14
CA ARG A 130 22.39 -10.96 0.14
C ARG A 130 22.51 -12.15 1.08
N LEU A 131 21.66 -12.24 2.11
CA LEU A 131 21.65 -13.37 3.04
C LEU A 131 21.26 -14.67 2.34
N ILE A 132 20.24 -14.62 1.47
CA ILE A 132 19.79 -15.77 0.69
C ILE A 132 20.88 -16.24 -0.28
N GLU A 133 21.49 -15.32 -1.02
CA GLU A 133 22.62 -15.62 -1.92
C GLU A 133 23.80 -16.26 -1.16
N ALA A 134 24.12 -15.73 0.03
CA ALA A 134 25.17 -16.28 0.88
C ALA A 134 24.82 -17.67 1.44
N ALA A 135 23.52 -17.98 1.63
CA ALA A 135 23.07 -19.30 2.05
C ALA A 135 23.08 -20.30 0.90
N ASP A 136 22.67 -19.90 -0.30
CA ASP A 136 22.62 -20.77 -1.49
C ASP A 136 24.02 -21.15 -1.99
N SER A 137 24.96 -20.20 -1.98
CA SER A 137 26.37 -20.41 -2.34
C SER A 137 27.14 -21.36 -1.42
N ARG A 138 26.58 -21.75 -0.27
CA ARG A 138 27.17 -22.72 0.66
C ARG A 138 26.64 -24.15 0.49
N ARG A 139 25.80 -24.39 -0.52
CA ARG A 139 25.16 -25.67 -0.76
C ARG A 139 25.93 -26.59 -1.71
#